data_AF-K7G0R6-F1
#
_entry.id   AF-K7G0R6-F1
#
_cell.length_a   1.000
_cell.length_b   1.000
_cell.length_c   1.000
_cell.angle_alpha   90.00
_cell.angle_beta   90.00
_cell.angle_gamma   90.00
#
_symmetry.space_group_name_H-M   'P 1'
#
loop_
_entity.id
_entity.type
_entity.pdbx_description
1 polymer ?
#
loop_
_entity_poly.entity_id
_entity_poly.type
_entity_poly.pdbx_seq_one_letter_code
_entity_poly.pdbx_strand_id
1 'polypeptide(L)'
;MAFGDLLEKVGSAGPFQLLCVLLLTAPALLIASHNLVQNFSAASPEHQCRPPLPGANASWVGNTTAAHEGIFLALHSARCWRLAGTPGQHPRLNSSLGRAGETEPCQDGWYYDHSTFSSTIVTEWDLVCDLGPLPALAQTLFMAGVLLGALLFGIFSDRFGRQVALLGSLLLVAVMGTGAAFSSNFLTYCAFRLLSGVGLSGFLLNYICLSLEWVPTKSRALVVTWLSYCSTAGQVVLAGLAYGIRDWRWLQLAISTPFFVFFLCIWWIPESARWLLVNHRPAMALSTLQRVARINGKQLGRNSLSLEVLERVGGSPPKKGTCSCLDLFRTPAMRRITCCLMSVSFSTNLAYFGLSMDLQAFGLDIFLVQTFFGAIDILAKMACALALSYFGRRAVQASSLILAGTFLLGNIPVPREMLMVRLTLVVLGKGCLAASSVCSYLYGGELFPTAVRQTGTGFTTVVARLAGMVAPVVLVAEQQFPFLPLVIFGVAPIVSGVAACFLPEMHNVPLLDSIEEVEAR
;
A
#
# COMPACT_ATOMS: atom_id res chain seq x y z
N MET A 1 27.34 28.85 7.33
CA MET A 1 26.69 27.86 8.22
C MET A 1 25.76 27.03 7.37
N ALA A 2 25.75 25.72 7.57
CA ALA A 2 24.73 24.85 6.98
C ALA A 2 23.47 24.86 7.85
N PHE A 3 22.32 24.46 7.29
CA PHE A 3 21.07 24.34 8.06
C PHE A 3 21.21 23.37 9.26
N GLY A 4 22.05 22.35 9.15
CA GLY A 4 22.34 21.42 10.25
C GLY A 4 22.90 22.13 11.49
N ASP A 5 23.80 23.10 11.31
CA ASP A 5 24.42 23.87 12.39
C ASP A 5 23.39 24.72 13.13
N LEU A 6 22.39 25.24 12.41
CA LEU A 6 21.26 25.98 13.00
C LEU A 6 20.41 25.06 13.87
N LEU A 7 20.15 23.83 13.41
CA LEU A 7 19.35 22.86 14.14
C LEU A 7 20.07 22.39 15.41
N GLU A 8 21.39 22.22 15.38
CA GLU A 8 22.20 21.91 16.56
C GLU A 8 22.12 23.01 17.63
N LYS A 9 22.18 24.29 17.22
CA LYS A 9 22.01 25.43 18.13
C LYS A 9 20.64 25.48 18.82
N VAL A 10 19.60 25.01 18.13
CA VAL A 10 18.21 24.94 18.61
C VAL A 10 17.95 23.69 19.48
N GLY A 11 18.93 22.80 19.60
CA GLY A 11 18.83 21.54 20.32
C GLY A 11 18.30 20.43 19.41
N SER A 12 19.19 19.86 18.60
CA SER A 12 18.84 18.95 17.50
C SER A 12 18.23 17.60 17.92
N ALA A 13 18.34 17.20 19.18
CA ALA A 13 17.73 15.99 19.74
C ALA A 13 16.91 16.29 21.00
N GLY A 14 16.23 17.44 21.03
CA GLY A 14 15.41 17.85 22.16
C GLY A 14 14.03 17.17 22.19
N PRO A 15 13.24 17.45 23.24
CA PRO A 15 11.89 16.91 23.42
C PRO A 15 10.94 17.26 22.26
N PHE A 16 11.14 18.41 21.59
CA PHE A 16 10.34 18.78 20.43
C PHE A 16 10.51 17.78 19.28
N GLN A 17 11.74 17.42 18.93
CA GLN A 17 12.00 16.49 17.82
C GLN A 17 11.44 15.10 18.11
N LEU A 18 11.58 14.63 19.36
CA LEU A 18 11.00 13.35 19.77
C LEU A 18 9.47 13.38 19.67
N LEU A 19 8.83 14.44 20.18
CA LEU A 19 7.38 14.61 20.12
C LEU A 19 6.88 14.71 18.67
N CYS A 20 7.58 15.46 17.81
CA CYS A 20 7.25 15.56 16.39
C CYS A 20 7.31 14.21 15.69
N VAL A 21 8.38 13.44 15.90
CA VAL A 21 8.50 12.09 15.30
C VAL A 21 7.40 11.19 15.82
N LEU A 22 7.16 11.13 17.13
CA LEU A 22 6.09 10.30 17.71
C LEU A 22 4.72 10.68 17.16
N LEU A 23 4.41 11.97 17.06
CA LEU A 23 3.11 12.42 16.58
C LEU A 23 2.90 12.15 15.09
N LEU A 24 3.95 12.23 14.28
CA LEU A 24 3.90 11.85 12.86
C LEU A 24 3.87 10.33 12.65
N THR A 25 4.37 9.54 13.60
CA THR A 25 4.33 8.06 13.52
C THR A 25 2.93 7.48 13.78
N ALA A 26 2.10 8.16 14.58
CA ALA A 26 0.77 7.66 14.93
C ALA A 26 -0.14 7.46 13.71
N PRO A 27 -0.37 8.45 12.81
CA PRO A 27 -1.08 8.21 11.57
C PRO A 27 -0.34 7.27 10.60
N ALA A 28 0.98 7.16 10.70
CA ALA A 28 1.75 6.23 9.86
C ALA A 28 1.37 4.76 10.11
N LEU A 29 1.00 4.40 11.34
CA LEU A 29 0.51 3.07 11.70
C LEU A 29 -0.78 2.69 10.93
N LEU A 30 -1.62 3.65 10.55
CA LEU A 30 -2.87 3.38 9.84
C LEU A 30 -2.74 3.42 8.30
N ILE A 31 -1.55 3.68 7.76
CA ILE A 31 -1.32 3.71 6.31
C ILE A 31 -1.63 2.34 5.69
N ALA A 32 -1.09 1.27 6.28
CA ALA A 32 -1.33 -0.08 5.79
C ALA A 32 -2.81 -0.46 5.91
N SER A 33 -3.48 0.02 6.97
CA SER A 33 -4.91 -0.19 7.18
C SER A 33 -5.74 0.34 6.01
N HIS A 34 -5.52 1.58 5.56
CA HIS A 34 -6.26 2.12 4.41
C HIS A 34 -5.96 1.41 3.09
N ASN A 35 -4.72 0.97 2.88
CA ASN A 35 -4.31 0.26 1.67
C ASN A 35 -4.94 -1.15 1.58
N LEU A 36 -5.06 -1.86 2.71
CA LEU A 36 -5.43 -3.27 2.73
C LEU A 36 -6.80 -3.55 3.38
N VAL A 37 -7.52 -2.54 3.87
CA VAL A 37 -8.87 -2.70 4.45
C VAL A 37 -9.81 -3.46 3.51
N GLN A 38 -9.62 -3.31 2.20
CA GLN A 38 -10.47 -3.93 1.20
C GLN A 38 -10.44 -5.46 1.20
N ASN A 39 -9.36 -6.06 1.71
CA ASN A 39 -9.30 -7.51 1.89
C ASN A 39 -10.36 -8.03 2.87
N PHE A 40 -10.80 -7.18 3.80
CA PHE A 40 -11.83 -7.49 4.78
C PHE A 40 -13.17 -6.88 4.39
N SER A 41 -13.18 -5.59 3.98
CA SER A 41 -14.42 -4.91 3.63
C SER A 41 -15.07 -5.46 2.36
N ALA A 42 -14.27 -6.04 1.45
CA ALA A 42 -14.74 -6.66 0.21
C ALA A 42 -14.52 -8.17 0.16
N ALA A 43 -14.42 -8.81 1.33
CA ALA A 43 -14.40 -10.24 1.40
C ALA A 43 -15.68 -10.83 0.79
N SER A 44 -15.56 -11.80 -0.11
CA SER A 44 -16.70 -12.55 -0.66
C SER A 44 -16.99 -13.79 0.20
N PRO A 45 -18.04 -13.79 1.04
CA PRO A 45 -18.46 -14.99 1.75
C PRO A 45 -19.06 -16.02 0.77
N GLU A 46 -19.20 -17.24 1.27
CA GLU A 46 -19.96 -18.26 0.54
C GLU A 46 -21.40 -17.79 0.32
N HIS A 47 -21.91 -18.02 -0.88
CA HIS A 47 -23.22 -17.54 -1.31
C HIS A 47 -23.98 -18.60 -2.10
N GLN A 48 -25.30 -18.54 -1.99
CA GLN A 48 -26.25 -19.40 -2.68
C GLN A 48 -27.40 -18.56 -3.25
N CYS A 49 -28.03 -19.05 -4.30
CA CYS A 49 -29.18 -18.37 -4.90
C CYS A 49 -30.37 -18.38 -3.95
N ARG A 50 -31.04 -17.24 -3.80
CA ARG A 50 -32.28 -17.18 -3.02
C ARG A 50 -33.35 -18.01 -3.73
N PRO A 51 -34.04 -18.93 -3.02
CA PRO A 51 -35.16 -19.66 -3.60
C PRO A 51 -36.31 -18.67 -3.90
N PRO A 52 -37.07 -18.90 -5.00
CA PRO A 52 -38.22 -18.06 -5.30
C PRO A 52 -39.21 -18.11 -4.14
N LEU A 53 -39.70 -16.95 -3.72
CA LEU A 53 -40.72 -16.86 -2.68
C LEU A 53 -41.92 -17.73 -3.08
N PRO A 54 -42.39 -18.65 -2.23
CA PRO A 54 -43.61 -19.39 -2.53
C PRO A 54 -44.72 -18.37 -2.76
N GLY A 55 -45.36 -18.44 -3.94
CA GLY A 55 -46.64 -17.76 -4.16
C GLY A 55 -47.58 -18.11 -3.01
N ALA A 56 -48.49 -17.20 -2.67
CA ALA A 56 -49.32 -17.16 -1.45
C ALA A 56 -50.14 -18.43 -1.08
N ASN A 57 -49.95 -19.57 -1.76
CA ASN A 57 -50.63 -20.85 -1.55
C ASN A 57 -49.71 -22.08 -1.35
N ALA A 58 -48.41 -21.95 -1.10
CA ALA A 58 -47.57 -23.12 -0.80
C ALA A 58 -47.34 -23.28 0.72
N SER A 59 -48.05 -24.24 1.32
CA SER A 59 -47.86 -24.67 2.69
C SER A 59 -46.53 -25.44 2.83
N TRP A 60 -45.70 -25.00 3.78
CA TRP A 60 -44.53 -25.74 4.25
C TRP A 60 -44.97 -27.09 4.83
N VAL A 61 -44.83 -28.17 4.06
CA VAL A 61 -44.88 -29.52 4.63
C VAL A 61 -43.45 -29.92 4.96
N GLY A 62 -43.17 -29.96 6.27
CA GLY A 62 -41.88 -30.38 6.81
C GLY A 62 -41.58 -31.84 6.44
N ASN A 63 -40.45 -32.04 5.77
CA ASN A 63 -39.65 -33.26 5.85
C ASN A 63 -38.23 -32.91 5.36
N THR A 64 -37.39 -32.52 6.31
CA THR A 64 -36.18 -31.72 6.11
C THR A 64 -34.87 -32.51 5.94
N THR A 65 -34.86 -33.83 5.81
CA THR A 65 -33.57 -34.56 5.82
C THR A 65 -33.20 -35.26 4.50
N ALA A 66 -34.15 -35.90 3.81
CA ALA A 66 -33.81 -36.69 2.60
C ALA A 66 -33.70 -35.88 1.29
N ALA A 67 -34.34 -34.70 1.21
CA ALA A 67 -34.29 -33.85 0.02
C ALA A 67 -33.01 -33.00 -0.07
N HIS A 68 -32.29 -32.83 1.04
CA HIS A 68 -31.02 -32.08 1.06
C HIS A 68 -29.89 -32.88 0.38
N GLU A 69 -29.80 -34.19 0.57
CA GLU A 69 -28.67 -34.99 0.05
C GLU A 69 -28.69 -35.19 -1.48
N GLY A 70 -29.86 -35.33 -2.10
CA GLY A 70 -29.99 -35.48 -3.56
C GLY A 70 -29.80 -34.18 -4.36
N ILE A 71 -30.06 -33.03 -3.73
CA ILE A 71 -29.86 -31.70 -4.32
C ILE A 71 -28.39 -31.26 -4.15
N PHE A 72 -27.73 -31.67 -3.06
CA PHE A 72 -26.33 -31.34 -2.76
C PHE A 72 -25.33 -31.80 -3.84
N LEU A 73 -25.57 -32.93 -4.51
CA LEU A 73 -24.65 -33.50 -5.51
C LEU A 73 -24.64 -32.77 -6.86
N ALA A 74 -25.68 -31.97 -7.16
CA ALA A 74 -25.72 -31.12 -8.36
C ALA A 74 -25.30 -29.65 -8.08
N LEU A 75 -25.03 -29.29 -6.82
CA LEU A 75 -24.87 -27.90 -6.39
C LEU A 75 -23.45 -27.34 -6.48
N HIS A 76 -22.43 -28.15 -6.78
CA HIS A 76 -21.06 -27.63 -6.95
C HIS A 76 -20.93 -26.71 -8.18
N SER A 77 -21.89 -26.74 -9.12
CA SER A 77 -21.95 -25.87 -10.30
C SER A 77 -23.00 -24.74 -10.21
N ALA A 78 -23.59 -24.49 -9.04
CA ALA A 78 -24.75 -23.59 -8.89
C ALA A 78 -24.50 -22.39 -7.94
N ARG A 79 -23.26 -21.87 -7.86
CA ARG A 79 -22.99 -20.63 -7.10
C ARG A 79 -23.59 -19.39 -7.73
N CYS A 80 -23.78 -19.40 -9.06
CA CYS A 80 -24.26 -18.25 -9.83
C CYS A 80 -25.52 -18.52 -10.65
N TRP A 81 -25.92 -19.79 -10.71
CA TRP A 81 -26.98 -20.29 -11.58
C TRP A 81 -27.84 -21.23 -10.78
N ARG A 82 -29.16 -21.16 -10.96
CA ARG A 82 -30.11 -22.11 -10.38
C ARG A 82 -30.78 -22.91 -11.49
N LEU A 83 -31.21 -24.13 -11.20
CA LEU A 83 -32.08 -24.87 -12.11
C LEU A 83 -33.40 -24.11 -12.22
N ALA A 84 -33.84 -23.81 -13.45
CA ALA A 84 -35.13 -23.20 -13.73
C ALA A 84 -36.23 -24.13 -13.23
N GLY A 85 -36.85 -23.76 -12.11
CA GLY A 85 -37.98 -24.48 -11.57
C GLY A 85 -39.25 -24.11 -12.33
N THR A 86 -39.91 -25.07 -12.98
CA THR A 86 -41.29 -24.87 -13.40
C THR A 86 -42.17 -24.71 -12.15
N PRO A 87 -42.98 -23.63 -12.03
CA PRO A 87 -43.81 -23.43 -10.86
C PRO A 87 -44.83 -24.56 -10.74
N GLY A 88 -44.67 -25.43 -9.73
CA GLY A 88 -45.65 -26.46 -9.36
C GLY A 88 -45.20 -27.92 -9.41
N GLN A 89 -43.93 -28.26 -9.69
CA GLN A 89 -43.48 -29.65 -9.61
C GLN A 89 -42.29 -29.83 -8.65
N HIS A 90 -42.52 -30.54 -7.54
CA HIS A 90 -41.44 -31.17 -6.80
C HIS A 90 -40.69 -32.12 -7.75
N PRO A 91 -39.35 -32.10 -7.79
CA PRO A 91 -38.60 -33.06 -8.59
C PRO A 91 -38.80 -34.44 -7.97
N ARG A 92 -39.74 -35.21 -8.50
CA ARG A 92 -39.80 -36.65 -8.22
C ARG A 92 -38.56 -37.25 -8.89
N LEU A 93 -37.53 -37.57 -8.10
CA LEU A 93 -36.46 -38.48 -8.49
C LEU A 93 -37.09 -39.84 -8.80
N ASN A 94 -37.60 -39.99 -10.02
CA ASN A 94 -37.88 -41.27 -10.67
C ASN A 94 -38.33 -40.98 -12.10
N SER A 95 -37.37 -40.62 -12.96
CA SER A 95 -37.42 -40.93 -14.39
C SER A 95 -36.11 -40.49 -15.04
N SER A 96 -35.38 -41.47 -15.56
CA SER A 96 -34.50 -41.41 -16.74
C SER A 96 -33.66 -40.14 -16.97
N LEU A 97 -32.33 -40.30 -16.90
CA LEU A 97 -31.32 -39.48 -17.60
C LEU A 97 -31.88 -38.94 -18.93
N GLY A 98 -32.19 -37.64 -19.01
CA GLY A 98 -32.70 -37.10 -20.27
C GLY A 98 -33.38 -35.74 -20.23
N ARG A 99 -32.81 -34.75 -19.53
CA ARG A 99 -32.85 -33.31 -19.84
C ARG A 99 -32.05 -32.60 -18.75
N ALA A 100 -30.89 -32.04 -19.10
CA ALA A 100 -30.27 -31.02 -18.27
C ALA A 100 -31.33 -29.93 -18.11
N GLY A 101 -31.87 -29.76 -16.91
CA GLY A 101 -32.84 -28.69 -16.65
C GLY A 101 -32.19 -27.37 -17.03
N GLU A 102 -32.92 -26.52 -17.77
CA GLU A 102 -32.43 -25.20 -18.16
C GLU A 102 -31.99 -24.45 -16.90
N THR A 103 -30.78 -23.90 -16.90
CA THR A 103 -30.26 -23.12 -15.77
C THR A 103 -30.52 -21.64 -16.01
N GLU A 104 -31.06 -20.95 -15.01
CA GLU A 104 -31.30 -19.51 -15.05
C GLU A 104 -30.38 -18.77 -14.06
N PRO A 105 -29.98 -17.51 -14.36
CA PRO A 105 -29.23 -16.70 -13.41
C PRO A 105 -30.11 -16.35 -12.22
N CYS A 106 -29.49 -16.09 -11.07
CA CYS A 106 -30.24 -15.88 -9.83
C CYS A 106 -30.80 -14.46 -9.74
N GLN A 107 -32.04 -14.31 -10.22
CA GLN A 107 -32.74 -13.02 -10.31
C GLN A 107 -33.34 -12.56 -8.97
N ASP A 108 -33.65 -13.49 -8.06
CA ASP A 108 -34.32 -13.21 -6.79
C ASP A 108 -33.34 -12.87 -5.64
N GLY A 109 -32.07 -12.60 -5.96
CA GLY A 109 -31.01 -12.26 -5.02
C GLY A 109 -30.28 -13.46 -4.43
N TRP A 110 -29.46 -13.20 -3.41
CA TRP A 110 -28.51 -14.14 -2.83
C TRP A 110 -28.71 -14.34 -1.32
N TYR A 111 -28.34 -15.52 -0.83
CA TYR A 111 -28.16 -15.80 0.58
C TYR A 111 -26.66 -15.95 0.86
N TYR A 112 -26.14 -15.18 1.81
CA TYR A 112 -24.72 -15.17 2.19
C TYR A 112 -24.52 -15.84 3.55
N ASP A 113 -23.38 -16.53 3.71
CA ASP A 113 -22.93 -16.98 5.03
C ASP A 113 -22.35 -15.80 5.83
N HIS A 114 -22.93 -15.53 7.00
CA HIS A 114 -22.55 -14.45 7.91
C HIS A 114 -21.71 -14.94 9.11
N SER A 115 -21.22 -16.19 9.08
CA SER A 115 -20.40 -16.78 10.16
C SER A 115 -19.11 -15.98 10.45
N THR A 116 -18.45 -15.50 9.39
CA THR A 116 -17.15 -14.82 9.47
C THR A 116 -17.31 -13.29 9.43
N PHE A 117 -18.15 -12.77 8.53
CA PHE A 117 -18.39 -11.34 8.37
C PHE A 117 -19.86 -11.02 8.57
N SER A 118 -20.16 -9.96 9.30
CA SER A 118 -21.54 -9.51 9.50
C SER A 118 -22.09 -8.85 8.23
N SER A 119 -21.29 -7.99 7.61
CA SER A 119 -21.60 -7.33 6.34
C SER A 119 -20.32 -6.96 5.62
N THR A 120 -20.29 -7.13 4.30
CA THR A 120 -19.22 -6.67 3.41
C THR A 120 -19.82 -5.85 2.26
N ILE A 121 -18.99 -5.09 1.54
CA ILE A 121 -19.44 -4.36 0.34
C ILE A 121 -19.97 -5.32 -0.74
N VAL A 122 -19.53 -6.59 -0.71
CA VAL A 122 -20.00 -7.63 -1.62
C VAL A 122 -21.41 -8.06 -1.25
N THR A 123 -21.68 -8.31 0.04
CA THR A 123 -23.01 -8.72 0.50
C THR A 123 -24.04 -7.60 0.46
N GLU A 124 -23.61 -6.34 0.59
CA GLU A 124 -24.52 -5.20 0.63
C GLU A 124 -25.00 -4.76 -0.76
N TRP A 125 -24.15 -4.89 -1.78
CA TRP A 125 -24.47 -4.50 -3.17
C TRP A 125 -24.50 -5.67 -4.15
N ASP A 126 -24.58 -6.91 -3.64
CA ASP A 126 -24.66 -8.14 -4.42
C ASP A 126 -23.58 -8.27 -5.52
N LEU A 127 -22.33 -7.98 -5.16
CA LEU A 127 -21.19 -7.93 -6.09
C LEU A 127 -20.59 -9.33 -6.35
N VAL A 128 -21.43 -10.29 -6.70
CA VAL A 128 -21.03 -11.68 -7.02
C VAL A 128 -21.25 -12.00 -8.49
N CYS A 129 -20.71 -13.14 -8.95
CA CYS A 129 -20.90 -13.63 -10.33
C CYS A 129 -20.43 -12.61 -11.39
N ASP A 130 -21.30 -12.14 -12.27
CA ASP A 130 -20.98 -11.16 -13.32
C ASP A 130 -20.42 -9.84 -12.75
N LEU A 131 -20.79 -9.51 -11.51
CA LEU A 131 -20.35 -8.32 -10.78
C LEU A 131 -19.13 -8.59 -9.88
N GLY A 132 -18.65 -9.84 -9.82
CA GLY A 132 -17.49 -10.25 -9.02
C GLY A 132 -16.19 -9.47 -9.26
N PRO A 133 -15.92 -8.93 -10.47
CA PRO A 133 -14.74 -8.07 -10.69
C PRO A 133 -14.83 -6.66 -10.08
N LEU A 134 -16.02 -6.17 -9.70
CA LEU A 134 -16.21 -4.79 -9.25
C LEU A 134 -15.44 -4.43 -7.97
N PRO A 135 -15.37 -5.28 -6.93
CA PRO A 135 -14.47 -5.05 -5.80
C PRO A 135 -13.03 -4.77 -6.22
N ALA A 136 -12.44 -5.57 -7.10
CA ALA A 136 -11.07 -5.34 -7.58
C ALA A 136 -10.92 -3.99 -8.31
N LEU A 137 -11.96 -3.54 -9.03
CA LEU A 137 -12.01 -2.20 -9.62
C LEU A 137 -11.96 -1.11 -8.55
N ALA A 138 -12.70 -1.22 -7.45
CA ALA A 138 -12.64 -0.25 -6.35
C ALA A 138 -11.24 -0.13 -5.74
N GLN A 139 -10.52 -1.26 -5.61
CA GLN A 139 -9.15 -1.26 -5.12
C GLN A 139 -8.17 -0.65 -6.14
N THR A 140 -8.39 -0.92 -7.43
CA THR A 140 -7.63 -0.31 -8.54
C THR A 140 -7.82 1.21 -8.56
N LEU A 141 -9.06 1.69 -8.38
CA LEU A 141 -9.38 3.12 -8.29
C LEU A 141 -8.75 3.79 -7.06
N PHE A 142 -8.71 3.08 -5.93
CA PHE A 142 -7.97 3.55 -4.75
C PHE A 142 -6.47 3.73 -5.06
N MET A 143 -5.84 2.74 -5.71
CA MET A 143 -4.43 2.83 -6.12
C MET A 143 -4.18 3.91 -7.19
N ALA A 144 -5.14 4.14 -8.09
CA ALA A 144 -5.12 5.27 -9.02
C ALA A 144 -5.14 6.61 -8.28
N GLY A 145 -5.97 6.71 -7.23
CA GLY A 145 -5.97 7.84 -6.31
C GLY A 145 -4.60 8.04 -5.65
N VAL A 146 -3.95 6.98 -5.19
CA VAL A 146 -2.60 7.06 -4.60
C VAL A 146 -1.56 7.60 -5.60
N LEU A 147 -1.62 7.16 -6.86
CA LEU A 147 -0.76 7.70 -7.93
C LEU A 147 -1.03 9.19 -8.18
N LEU A 148 -2.30 9.57 -8.35
CA LEU A 148 -2.70 10.96 -8.60
C LEU A 148 -2.30 11.87 -7.43
N GLY A 149 -2.52 11.41 -6.20
CA GLY A 149 -2.12 12.13 -4.99
C GLY A 149 -0.62 12.36 -4.91
N ALA A 150 0.20 11.41 -5.37
CA ALA A 150 1.65 11.58 -5.36
C ALA A 150 2.08 12.76 -6.25
N LEU A 151 1.46 12.89 -7.42
CA LEU A 151 1.72 13.98 -8.37
C LEU A 151 1.20 15.33 -7.86
N LEU A 152 -0.05 15.36 -7.40
CA LEU A 152 -0.71 16.59 -6.94
C LEU A 152 -0.07 17.14 -5.65
N PHE A 153 0.06 16.29 -4.61
CA PHE A 153 0.60 16.73 -3.33
C PHE A 153 2.12 16.93 -3.35
N GLY A 154 2.84 16.31 -4.30
CA GLY A 154 4.24 16.65 -4.57
C GLY A 154 4.41 18.11 -4.96
N ILE A 155 3.68 18.56 -5.99
CA ILE A 155 3.72 19.96 -6.46
C ILE A 155 3.13 20.90 -5.40
N PHE A 156 2.02 20.51 -4.78
CA PHE A 156 1.33 21.33 -3.79
C PHE A 156 2.21 21.62 -2.57
N SER A 157 2.91 20.59 -2.05
CA SER A 157 3.76 20.73 -0.87
C SER A 157 5.01 21.58 -1.11
N ASP A 158 5.57 21.52 -2.31
CA ASP A 158 6.67 22.40 -2.69
C ASP A 158 6.23 23.88 -2.72
N ARG A 159 5.01 24.15 -3.22
CA ARG A 159 4.48 25.51 -3.40
C ARG A 159 3.90 26.13 -2.13
N PHE A 160 3.15 25.36 -1.35
CA PHE A 160 2.36 25.87 -0.21
C PHE A 160 2.94 25.50 1.16
N GLY A 161 3.90 24.57 1.22
CA GLY A 161 4.50 24.11 2.46
C GLY A 161 4.20 22.64 2.77
N ARG A 162 5.10 22.00 3.51
CA ARG A 162 5.01 20.58 3.86
C ARG A 162 3.92 20.34 4.90
N GLN A 163 3.80 21.21 5.90
CA GLN A 163 2.80 21.11 6.96
C GLN A 163 1.38 21.34 6.40
N VAL A 164 1.19 22.36 5.56
CA VAL A 164 -0.13 22.64 4.96
C VAL A 164 -0.58 21.47 4.09
N ALA A 165 0.31 20.93 3.27
CA ALA A 165 0.04 19.74 2.46
C ALA A 165 -0.29 18.52 3.33
N LEU A 166 0.46 18.31 4.41
CA LEU A 166 0.22 17.23 5.37
C LEU A 166 -1.16 17.33 6.02
N LEU A 167 -1.52 18.50 6.57
CA LEU A 167 -2.81 18.73 7.21
C LEU A 167 -3.98 18.58 6.22
N GLY A 168 -3.85 19.14 5.02
CA GLY A 168 -4.86 18.98 3.96
C GLY A 168 -5.05 17.52 3.57
N SER A 169 -3.95 16.75 3.49
CA SER A 169 -4.00 15.33 3.17
C SER A 169 -4.64 14.47 4.27
N LEU A 170 -4.34 14.74 5.55
CA LEU A 170 -4.97 14.07 6.69
C LEU A 170 -6.48 14.33 6.74
N LEU A 171 -6.88 15.58 6.55
CA LEU A 171 -8.29 15.95 6.51
C LEU A 171 -9.01 15.29 5.32
N LEU A 172 -8.37 15.24 4.16
CA LEU A 172 -8.92 14.58 2.97
C LEU A 172 -9.15 13.08 3.23
N VAL A 173 -8.17 12.37 3.81
CA VAL A 173 -8.34 10.95 4.20
C VAL A 173 -9.44 10.78 5.24
N ALA A 174 -9.50 11.64 6.25
CA ALA A 174 -10.51 11.56 7.31
C ALA A 174 -11.93 11.73 6.77
N VAL A 175 -12.17 12.78 5.98
CA VAL A 175 -13.50 13.09 5.42
C VAL A 175 -13.91 12.09 4.35
N MET A 176 -13.03 11.77 3.40
CA MET A 176 -13.36 10.83 2.31
C MET A 176 -13.46 9.39 2.83
N GLY A 177 -12.59 9.01 3.78
CA GLY A 177 -12.60 7.68 4.38
C GLY A 177 -13.85 7.42 5.22
N THR A 178 -14.30 8.41 6.00
CA THR A 178 -15.59 8.32 6.72
C THR A 178 -16.78 8.42 5.77
N GLY A 179 -16.71 9.27 4.74
CA GLY A 179 -17.72 9.32 3.68
C GLY A 179 -17.92 7.98 2.97
N ALA A 180 -16.84 7.22 2.74
CA ALA A 180 -16.91 5.87 2.19
C ALA A 180 -17.70 4.90 3.09
N ALA A 181 -17.68 5.07 4.41
CA ALA A 181 -18.47 4.22 5.32
C ALA A 181 -19.96 4.56 5.31
N PHE A 182 -20.35 5.75 4.84
CA PHE A 182 -21.74 6.21 4.72
C PHE A 182 -22.27 6.14 3.28
N SER A 183 -21.49 5.63 2.32
CA SER A 183 -21.93 5.52 0.94
C SER A 183 -23.17 4.62 0.82
N SER A 184 -24.18 5.10 0.11
CA SER A 184 -25.38 4.31 -0.21
C SER A 184 -25.21 3.42 -1.44
N ASN A 185 -24.36 3.84 -2.38
CA ASN A 185 -24.17 3.19 -3.67
C ASN A 185 -22.69 2.83 -3.90
N PHE A 186 -22.44 1.76 -4.65
CA PHE A 186 -21.07 1.33 -4.97
C PHE A 186 -20.25 2.39 -5.72
N LEU A 187 -20.86 3.18 -6.58
CA LEU A 187 -20.16 4.25 -7.32
C LEU A 187 -19.68 5.38 -6.38
N THR A 188 -20.50 5.77 -5.40
CA THR A 188 -20.10 6.81 -4.44
C THR A 188 -19.01 6.28 -3.51
N TYR A 189 -19.08 5.01 -3.12
CA TYR A 189 -17.98 4.33 -2.44
C TYR A 189 -16.67 4.39 -3.23
N CYS A 190 -16.69 4.03 -4.52
CA CYS A 190 -15.52 4.10 -5.40
C CYS A 190 -14.91 5.51 -5.48
N ALA A 191 -15.76 6.55 -5.62
CA ALA A 191 -15.30 7.94 -5.65
C ALA A 191 -14.63 8.36 -4.33
N PHE A 192 -15.24 8.02 -3.19
CA PHE A 192 -14.65 8.28 -1.87
C PHE A 192 -13.35 7.52 -1.64
N ARG A 193 -13.26 6.25 -2.07
CA ARG A 193 -12.02 5.46 -2.01
C ARG A 193 -10.92 6.09 -2.86
N LEU A 194 -11.21 6.51 -4.09
CA LEU A 194 -10.24 7.18 -4.96
C LEU A 194 -9.70 8.45 -4.29
N LEU A 195 -10.57 9.33 -3.78
CA LEU A 195 -10.16 10.57 -3.12
C LEU A 195 -9.42 10.31 -1.80
N SER A 196 -9.79 9.26 -1.07
CA SER A 196 -9.03 8.80 0.11
C SER A 196 -7.61 8.36 -0.28
N GLY A 197 -7.44 7.69 -1.42
CA GLY A 197 -6.13 7.33 -1.96
C GLY A 197 -5.28 8.56 -2.29
N VAL A 198 -5.88 9.60 -2.86
CA VAL A 198 -5.23 10.89 -3.14
C VAL A 198 -4.69 11.51 -1.85
N GLY A 199 -5.52 11.55 -0.80
CA GLY A 199 -5.11 12.03 0.52
C GLY A 199 -4.02 11.17 1.16
N LEU A 200 -4.13 9.84 1.10
CA LEU A 200 -3.17 8.94 1.73
C LEU A 200 -1.75 9.10 1.14
N SER A 201 -1.68 9.31 -0.18
CA SER A 201 -0.42 9.56 -0.86
C SER A 201 0.19 10.92 -0.48
N GLY A 202 -0.65 11.96 -0.37
CA GLY A 202 -0.23 13.26 0.12
C GLY A 202 0.33 13.20 1.53
N PHE A 203 -0.29 12.41 2.40
CA PHE A 203 0.20 12.16 3.75
C PHE A 203 1.57 11.47 3.69
N LEU A 204 1.68 10.37 2.94
CA LEU A 204 2.90 9.55 2.81
C LEU A 204 4.12 10.36 2.34
N LEU A 205 3.94 11.26 1.38
CA LEU A 205 5.03 12.08 0.87
C LEU A 205 5.49 13.12 1.91
N ASN A 206 4.55 13.76 2.59
CA ASN A 206 4.85 14.92 3.42
C ASN A 206 5.31 14.57 4.83
N TYR A 207 4.82 13.47 5.43
CA TYR A 207 5.19 13.12 6.80
C TYR A 207 6.67 12.72 6.93
N ILE A 208 7.23 11.99 5.94
CA ILE A 208 8.67 11.65 5.91
C ILE A 208 9.49 12.92 5.74
N CYS A 209 9.14 13.78 4.77
CA CYS A 209 9.87 15.01 4.50
C CYS A 209 9.92 15.92 5.74
N LEU A 210 8.76 16.17 6.34
CA LEU A 210 8.66 17.03 7.53
C LEU A 210 9.43 16.45 8.72
N SER A 211 9.38 15.12 8.92
CA SER A 211 10.15 14.45 9.98
C SER A 211 11.66 14.65 9.80
N LEU A 212 12.17 14.53 8.57
CA LEU A 212 13.61 14.63 8.30
C LEU A 212 14.15 16.07 8.30
N GLU A 213 13.28 17.05 8.08
CA GLU A 213 13.64 18.47 8.14
C GLU A 213 13.81 18.97 9.57
N TRP A 214 13.13 18.34 10.53
CA TRP A 214 13.25 18.65 11.96
C TRP A 214 14.32 17.83 12.71
N VAL A 215 14.87 16.80 12.07
CA VAL A 215 15.83 15.86 12.67
C VAL A 215 17.25 16.07 12.10
N PRO A 216 18.31 16.00 12.93
CA PRO A 216 19.69 16.19 12.47
C PRO A 216 20.12 15.06 11.55
N THR A 217 21.05 15.37 10.63
CA THR A 217 21.51 14.45 9.59
C THR A 217 21.99 13.10 10.15
N LYS A 218 22.61 13.09 11.33
CA LYS A 218 23.14 11.89 12.00
C LYS A 218 22.04 10.88 12.40
N SER A 219 20.85 11.34 12.76
CA SER A 219 19.74 10.47 13.20
C SER A 219 18.65 10.25 12.15
N ARG A 220 18.77 10.87 10.97
CA ARG A 220 17.80 10.70 9.87
C ARG A 220 17.59 9.24 9.48
N ALA A 221 18.67 8.47 9.33
CA ALA A 221 18.57 7.06 8.97
C ALA A 221 17.75 6.26 9.98
N LEU A 222 17.95 6.52 11.28
CA LEU A 222 17.20 5.88 12.36
C LEU A 222 15.72 6.27 12.32
N VAL A 223 15.40 7.54 12.08
CA VAL A 223 14.01 8.02 11.99
C VAL A 223 13.28 7.45 10.77
N VAL A 224 13.92 7.42 9.59
CA VAL A 224 13.32 6.78 8.39
C VAL A 224 13.03 5.31 8.65
N THR A 225 13.99 4.61 9.28
CA THR A 225 13.87 3.19 9.61
C THR A 225 12.70 2.96 10.57
N TRP A 226 12.59 3.77 11.63
CA TRP A 226 11.48 3.73 12.58
C TRP A 226 10.12 3.94 11.89
N LEU A 227 10.00 5.00 11.08
CA LEU A 227 8.76 5.30 10.34
C LEU A 227 8.34 4.15 9.41
N SER A 228 9.31 3.50 8.75
CA SER A 228 9.07 2.35 7.87
C SER A 228 8.55 1.12 8.64
N TYR A 229 9.13 0.84 9.82
CA TYR A 229 8.64 -0.24 10.68
C TYR A 229 7.24 0.04 11.22
N CYS A 230 6.97 1.26 11.69
CA CYS A 230 5.62 1.66 12.13
C CYS A 230 4.60 1.48 10.98
N SER A 231 4.93 1.91 9.77
CA SER A 231 4.04 1.75 8.60
C SER A 231 3.71 0.28 8.30
N THR A 232 4.64 -0.64 8.61
CA THR A 232 4.49 -2.09 8.39
C THR A 232 3.70 -2.77 9.51
N ALA A 233 3.96 -2.36 10.76
CA ALA A 233 3.21 -2.82 11.94
C ALA A 233 1.70 -2.55 11.79
N GLY A 234 1.34 -1.52 11.02
CA GLY A 234 -0.04 -1.26 10.61
C GLY A 234 -0.79 -2.43 9.97
N GLN A 235 -0.11 -3.37 9.31
CA GLN A 235 -0.75 -4.58 8.77
C GLN A 235 -1.29 -5.49 9.87
N VAL A 236 -0.52 -5.64 10.95
CA VAL A 236 -0.91 -6.43 12.13
C VAL A 236 -2.02 -5.72 12.90
N VAL A 237 -1.93 -4.39 13.02
CA VAL A 237 -3.00 -3.57 13.59
C VAL A 237 -4.30 -3.73 12.80
N LEU A 238 -4.25 -3.70 11.47
CA LEU A 238 -5.41 -3.94 10.62
C LEU A 238 -6.02 -5.33 10.87
N ALA A 239 -5.20 -6.39 10.96
CA ALA A 239 -5.69 -7.73 11.24
C ALA A 239 -6.45 -7.79 12.58
N GLY A 240 -5.90 -7.18 13.62
CA GLY A 240 -6.57 -7.10 14.93
C GLY A 240 -7.88 -6.29 14.90
N LEU A 241 -7.89 -5.15 14.21
CA LEU A 241 -9.10 -4.33 14.05
C LEU A 241 -10.18 -5.09 13.27
N ALA A 242 -9.82 -5.77 12.18
CA ALA A 242 -10.75 -6.51 11.36
C ALA A 242 -11.29 -7.77 12.08
N TYR A 243 -10.50 -8.40 12.94
CA TYR A 243 -10.96 -9.51 13.78
C TYR A 243 -12.03 -9.07 14.78
N GLY A 244 -11.83 -7.90 15.40
CA GLY A 244 -12.77 -7.33 16.36
C GLY A 244 -14.01 -6.67 15.72
N ILE A 245 -13.86 -6.09 14.52
CA ILE A 245 -14.90 -5.34 13.81
C ILE A 245 -15.17 -6.00 12.46
N ARG A 246 -16.20 -6.85 12.42
CA ARG A 246 -16.57 -7.68 11.26
C ARG A 246 -17.56 -7.03 10.30
N ASP A 247 -18.01 -5.83 10.61
CA ASP A 247 -18.85 -5.01 9.74
C ASP A 247 -17.97 -4.00 8.99
N TRP A 248 -18.10 -3.96 7.67
CA TRP A 248 -17.23 -3.16 6.82
C TRP A 248 -17.38 -1.65 7.04
N ARG A 249 -18.59 -1.16 7.37
CA ARG A 249 -18.84 0.28 7.61
C ARG A 249 -18.16 0.70 8.89
N TRP A 250 -18.33 -0.07 9.96
CA TRP A 250 -17.66 0.18 11.24
C TRP A 250 -16.14 0.04 11.15
N LEU A 251 -15.65 -0.94 10.39
CA LEU A 251 -14.20 -1.10 10.18
C LEU A 251 -13.61 0.11 9.43
N GLN A 252 -14.29 0.57 8.38
CA GLN A 252 -13.88 1.76 7.63
C GLN A 252 -13.91 3.03 8.50
N LEU A 253 -14.91 3.18 9.39
CA LEU A 253 -14.97 4.26 10.37
C LEU A 253 -13.86 4.17 11.42
N ALA A 254 -13.57 2.98 11.94
CA ALA A 254 -12.52 2.76 12.93
C ALA A 254 -11.13 3.14 12.42
N ILE A 255 -10.88 2.92 11.12
CA ILE A 255 -9.61 3.27 10.47
C ILE A 255 -9.56 4.76 10.11
N SER A 256 -10.67 5.35 9.64
CA SER A 256 -10.68 6.72 9.12
C SER A 256 -10.87 7.80 10.19
N THR A 257 -11.67 7.53 11.23
CA THR A 257 -11.98 8.50 12.29
C THR A 257 -10.75 9.00 13.07
N PRO A 258 -9.75 8.15 13.41
CA PRO A 258 -8.52 8.60 14.08
C PRO A 258 -7.76 9.70 13.32
N PHE A 259 -7.90 9.80 11.99
CA PHE A 259 -7.25 10.86 11.21
C PHE A 259 -7.76 12.26 11.56
N PHE A 260 -9.00 12.42 12.07
CA PHE A 260 -9.46 13.71 12.61
C PHE A 260 -8.68 14.11 13.86
N VAL A 261 -8.41 13.15 14.75
CA VAL A 261 -7.62 13.38 15.96
C VAL A 261 -6.18 13.71 15.57
N PHE A 262 -5.60 12.95 14.64
CA PHE A 262 -4.24 13.22 14.16
C PHE A 262 -4.12 14.59 13.49
N PHE A 263 -5.12 15.02 12.73
CA PHE A 263 -5.18 16.38 12.18
C PHE A 263 -5.11 17.44 13.27
N LEU A 264 -5.91 17.29 14.33
CA LEU A 264 -5.92 18.24 15.47
C LEU A 264 -4.58 18.25 16.20
N CYS A 265 -3.97 17.08 16.43
CA CYS A 265 -2.68 17.01 17.11
C CYS A 265 -1.55 17.60 16.24
N ILE A 266 -1.49 17.24 14.95
CA ILE A 266 -0.43 17.66 14.03
C ILE A 266 -0.53 19.14 13.67
N TRP A 267 -1.70 19.76 13.83
CA TRP A 267 -1.88 21.21 13.67
C TRP A 267 -0.85 22.02 14.48
N TRP A 268 -0.46 21.53 15.65
CA TRP A 268 0.49 22.22 16.53
C TRP A 268 1.95 22.21 16.01
N ILE A 269 2.32 21.23 15.17
CA ILE A 269 3.67 21.11 14.62
C ILE A 269 3.90 22.27 13.65
N PRO A 270 4.95 23.08 13.82
CA PRO A 270 5.23 24.18 12.90
C PRO A 270 5.73 23.71 11.53
N GLU A 271 5.55 24.58 10.54
CA GLU A 271 6.07 24.42 9.19
C GLU A 271 7.60 24.31 9.19
N SER A 272 8.12 23.59 8.19
CA SER A 272 9.55 23.38 8.04
C SER A 272 10.33 24.69 8.00
N ALA A 273 11.24 24.85 8.97
CA ALA A 273 12.15 25.97 9.00
C ALA A 273 13.03 26.03 7.74
N ARG A 274 13.37 24.87 7.16
CA ARG A 274 14.13 24.80 5.91
C ARG A 274 13.32 25.31 4.73
N TRP A 275 12.07 24.86 4.59
CA TRP A 275 11.18 25.32 3.52
C TRP A 275 10.91 26.84 3.61
N LEU A 276 10.74 27.37 4.82
CA LEU A 276 10.55 28.81 5.05
C LEU A 276 11.74 29.65 4.61
N LEU A 277 12.97 29.16 4.84
CA LEU A 277 14.19 29.84 4.40
C LEU A 277 14.34 29.84 2.89
N VAL A 278 14.07 28.69 2.24
CA VAL A 278 14.14 28.55 0.78
C VAL A 278 13.07 29.38 0.07
N ASN A 279 11.89 29.57 0.67
CA ASN A 279 10.82 30.40 0.11
C ASN A 279 10.87 31.87 0.52
N HIS A 280 12.04 32.37 0.93
CA HIS A 280 12.29 33.77 1.27
C HIS A 280 11.36 34.31 2.38
N ARG A 281 11.04 33.48 3.39
CA ARG A 281 10.27 33.90 4.58
C ARG A 281 11.09 33.79 5.87
N PRO A 282 12.25 34.49 5.97
CA PRO A 282 13.20 34.31 7.08
C PRO A 282 12.66 34.78 8.44
N ALA A 283 11.77 35.78 8.47
CA ALA A 283 11.13 36.25 9.70
C ALA A 283 10.27 35.15 10.37
N MET A 284 9.50 34.40 9.57
CA MET A 284 8.73 33.26 10.08
C MET A 284 9.60 32.06 10.44
N ALA A 285 10.69 31.83 9.69
CA ALA A 285 11.67 30.82 10.06
C ALA A 285 12.31 31.12 11.43
N LEU A 286 12.65 32.39 11.68
CA LEU A 286 13.25 32.83 12.95
C LEU A 286 12.29 32.61 14.13
N SER A 287 11.04 33.06 14.02
CA SER A 287 10.05 32.90 15.10
C SER A 287 9.78 31.42 15.40
N THR A 288 9.77 30.59 14.36
CA THR A 288 9.60 29.14 14.48
C THR A 288 10.78 28.50 15.18
N LEU A 289 12.02 28.79 14.77
CA LEU A 289 13.23 28.26 15.40
C LEU A 289 13.35 28.71 16.86
N GLN A 290 12.96 29.94 17.19
CA GLN A 290 12.90 30.44 18.57
C GLN A 290 11.85 29.70 19.41
N ARG A 291 10.68 29.39 18.84
CA ARG A 291 9.66 28.58 19.51
C ARG A 291 10.19 27.18 19.81
N VAL A 292 10.82 26.53 18.84
CA VAL A 292 11.41 25.19 19.02
C VAL A 292 12.53 25.20 20.07
N ALA A 293 13.41 26.19 20.04
CA ALA A 293 14.47 26.32 21.04
C ALA A 293 13.93 26.50 22.46
N ARG A 294 12.84 27.28 22.63
CA ARG A 294 12.15 27.41 23.91
C ARG A 294 11.61 26.07 24.41
N ILE A 295 10.97 25.28 23.53
CA ILE A 295 10.46 23.95 23.89
C ILE A 295 11.62 23.01 24.27
N ASN A 296 12.77 23.15 23.60
CA ASN A 296 13.98 22.39 23.88
C ASN A 296 14.80 22.92 25.08
N GLY A 297 14.31 23.95 25.78
CA GLY A 297 15.00 24.53 26.93
C GLY A 297 16.30 25.28 26.59
N LYS A 298 16.50 25.67 25.32
CA LYS A 298 17.67 26.42 24.85
C LYS A 298 17.35 27.92 24.81
N GLN A 299 18.09 28.71 25.59
CA GLN A 299 18.09 30.17 25.43
C GLN A 299 19.06 30.58 24.32
N LEU A 300 18.51 31.01 23.19
CA LEU A 300 19.30 31.54 22.09
C LEU A 300 19.71 32.97 22.42
N GLY A 301 21.03 33.23 22.49
CA GLY A 301 21.54 34.59 22.60
C GLY A 301 21.10 35.44 21.42
N ARG A 302 20.78 36.73 21.65
CA ARG A 302 20.21 37.69 20.68
C ARG A 302 21.00 37.80 19.36
N ASN A 303 22.29 37.42 19.35
CA ASN A 303 23.18 37.47 18.19
C ASN A 303 23.42 36.10 17.51
N SER A 304 22.92 34.99 18.06
CA SER A 304 23.21 33.63 17.57
C SER A 304 22.36 33.18 16.38
N LEU A 305 21.16 33.77 16.24
CA LEU A 305 20.19 33.59 15.15
C LEU A 305 19.69 34.99 14.75
N SER A 306 20.45 35.71 13.92
CA SER A 306 19.98 36.95 13.30
C SER A 306 19.32 36.67 11.95
N LEU A 307 18.42 37.57 11.53
CA LEU A 307 17.79 37.54 10.19
C LEU A 307 18.86 37.43 9.09
N GLU A 308 19.98 38.14 9.21
CA GLU A 308 21.09 38.09 8.26
C GLU A 308 21.74 36.71 8.14
N VAL A 309 21.89 35.96 9.24
CA VAL A 309 22.42 34.59 9.19
C VAL A 309 21.43 33.68 8.46
N LEU A 310 20.13 33.83 8.71
CA LEU A 310 19.09 33.05 8.06
C LEU A 310 18.99 33.37 6.56
N GLU A 311 19.10 34.64 6.17
CA GLU A 311 19.12 35.07 4.77
C GLU A 311 20.35 34.55 4.02
N ARG A 312 21.50 34.49 4.68
CA ARG A 312 22.71 33.85 4.11
C ARG A 312 22.56 32.34 3.95
N VAL A 313 21.84 31.67 4.85
CA VAL A 313 21.57 30.22 4.76
C VAL A 313 20.48 29.89 3.74
N GLY A 314 19.49 30.77 3.57
CA GLY A 314 18.47 30.68 2.52
C GLY A 314 18.92 31.23 1.16
N GLY A 315 20.18 31.71 1.05
CA GLY A 315 20.71 32.44 -0.10
C GLY A 315 20.67 31.65 -1.41
N SER A 316 20.33 32.40 -2.48
CA SER A 316 20.15 32.04 -3.90
C SER A 316 19.36 30.75 -4.15
N PRO A 317 18.27 30.77 -4.96
CA PRO A 317 17.64 29.53 -5.39
C PRO A 317 18.75 28.65 -5.98
N PRO A 318 18.80 27.33 -5.67
CA PRO A 318 19.63 26.45 -6.46
C PRO A 318 19.28 26.76 -7.91
N LYS A 319 20.28 27.10 -8.74
CA LYS A 319 20.06 27.15 -10.18
C LYS A 319 19.36 25.84 -10.49
N LYS A 320 18.06 25.88 -10.75
CA LYS A 320 17.34 24.75 -11.32
C LYS A 320 17.96 24.63 -12.70
N GLY A 321 19.12 24.00 -12.79
CA GLY A 321 19.43 23.20 -13.95
C GLY A 321 18.26 22.26 -14.01
N THR A 322 17.29 22.59 -14.86
CA THR A 322 16.19 21.70 -15.19
C THR A 322 16.83 20.53 -15.90
N CYS A 323 17.45 19.62 -15.13
CA CYS A 323 17.71 18.28 -15.60
C CYS A 323 16.33 17.71 -15.90
N SER A 324 16.04 17.63 -17.19
CA SER A 324 14.75 17.21 -17.68
C SER A 324 14.60 15.71 -17.40
N CYS A 325 13.37 15.20 -17.29
CA CYS A 325 13.13 13.76 -17.21
C CYS A 325 13.78 13.01 -18.38
N LEU A 326 13.97 13.69 -19.52
CA LEU A 326 14.68 13.18 -20.69
C LEU A 326 16.16 12.87 -20.43
N ASP A 327 16.81 13.55 -19.48
CA ASP A 327 18.23 13.34 -19.17
C ASP A 327 18.49 11.97 -18.50
N LEU A 328 17.47 11.33 -17.93
CA LEU A 328 17.57 9.95 -17.41
C LEU A 328 17.73 8.91 -18.52
N PHE A 329 17.19 9.19 -19.71
CA PHE A 329 17.18 8.26 -20.85
C PHE A 329 18.19 8.64 -21.94
N ARG A 330 18.88 9.77 -21.75
CA ARG A 330 19.79 10.35 -22.74
C ARG A 330 21.09 9.56 -22.88
N THR A 331 21.66 9.15 -21.75
CA THR A 331 22.94 8.43 -21.70
C THR A 331 22.75 6.93 -21.53
N PRO A 332 23.54 6.07 -22.21
CA PRO A 332 23.34 4.62 -22.19
C PRO A 332 23.48 4.00 -20.80
N ALA A 333 24.39 4.50 -19.96
CA ALA A 333 24.57 4.03 -18.59
C ALA A 333 23.37 4.38 -17.70
N MET A 334 22.93 5.65 -17.71
CA MET A 334 21.75 6.09 -16.95
C MET A 334 20.47 5.41 -17.42
N ARG A 335 20.31 5.21 -18.75
CA ARG A 335 19.18 4.48 -19.31
C ARG A 335 19.14 3.05 -18.78
N ARG A 336 20.28 2.35 -18.75
CA ARG A 336 20.37 0.99 -18.21
C ARG A 336 19.96 0.95 -16.74
N ILE A 337 20.52 1.85 -15.92
CA ILE A 337 20.20 1.96 -14.48
C ILE A 337 18.70 2.23 -14.29
N THR A 338 18.16 3.24 -14.99
CA THR A 338 16.77 3.65 -14.88
C THR A 338 15.82 2.54 -15.30
N CYS A 339 16.04 1.90 -16.45
CA CYS A 339 15.20 0.79 -16.92
C CYS A 339 15.25 -0.42 -15.98
N CYS A 340 16.42 -0.78 -15.45
CA CYS A 340 16.55 -1.88 -14.49
C CYS A 340 15.81 -1.57 -13.19
N LEU A 341 16.01 -0.38 -12.61
CA LEU A 341 15.33 0.03 -11.38
C LEU A 341 13.80 0.13 -11.57
N MET A 342 13.33 0.60 -12.74
CA MET A 342 11.91 0.60 -13.07
C MET A 342 11.34 -0.82 -13.13
N SER A 343 12.03 -1.76 -13.79
CA SER A 343 11.60 -3.16 -13.88
C SER A 343 11.55 -3.83 -12.51
N VAL A 344 12.58 -3.62 -11.68
CA VAL A 344 12.65 -4.08 -10.29
C VAL A 344 11.51 -3.48 -9.46
N SER A 345 11.29 -2.18 -9.55
CA SER A 345 10.25 -1.46 -8.82
C SER A 345 8.85 -1.94 -9.22
N PHE A 346 8.62 -2.12 -10.53
CA PHE A 346 7.35 -2.61 -11.08
C PHE A 346 7.04 -4.03 -10.60
N SER A 347 7.95 -4.97 -10.86
CA SER A 347 7.76 -6.39 -10.50
C SER A 347 7.60 -6.60 -9.00
N THR A 348 8.41 -5.92 -8.18
CA THR A 348 8.34 -6.03 -6.72
C THR A 348 6.98 -5.52 -6.22
N ASN A 349 6.53 -4.36 -6.65
CA ASN A 349 5.24 -3.80 -6.21
C ASN A 349 4.06 -4.60 -6.76
N LEU A 350 4.13 -5.08 -8.01
CA LEU A 350 3.09 -5.90 -8.62
C LEU A 350 2.85 -7.17 -7.79
N ALA A 351 3.93 -7.93 -7.53
CA ALA A 351 3.84 -9.16 -6.75
C ALA A 351 3.51 -8.89 -5.27
N TYR A 352 4.10 -7.86 -4.66
CA TYR A 352 3.86 -7.53 -3.26
C TYR A 352 2.40 -7.16 -3.00
N PHE A 353 1.83 -6.26 -3.81
CA PHE A 353 0.42 -5.87 -3.68
C PHE A 353 -0.52 -6.99 -4.12
N GLY A 354 -0.19 -7.74 -5.16
CA GLY A 354 -0.97 -8.89 -5.62
C GLY A 354 -1.15 -9.93 -4.51
N LEU A 355 -0.05 -10.36 -3.90
CA LEU A 355 -0.10 -11.30 -2.77
C LEU A 355 -0.81 -10.70 -1.57
N SER A 356 -0.54 -9.43 -1.25
CA SER A 356 -1.16 -8.78 -0.09
C SER A 356 -2.67 -8.59 -0.23
N MET A 357 -3.21 -8.64 -1.46
CA MET A 357 -4.65 -8.51 -1.72
C MET A 357 -5.36 -9.86 -1.85
N ASP A 358 -4.63 -10.93 -2.15
CA ASP A 358 -5.17 -12.28 -2.33
C ASP A 358 -5.12 -13.11 -1.04
N LEU A 359 -5.77 -12.63 0.03
CA LEU A 359 -5.77 -13.37 1.31
C LEU A 359 -6.68 -14.60 1.29
N GLN A 360 -7.66 -14.65 0.40
CA GLN A 360 -8.71 -15.67 0.39
C GLN A 360 -8.30 -16.96 -0.33
N ALA A 361 -7.34 -16.92 -1.25
CA ALA A 361 -6.87 -18.09 -2.01
C ALA A 361 -6.23 -19.20 -1.14
N PHE A 362 -5.89 -18.90 0.11
CA PHE A 362 -5.20 -19.83 1.00
C PHE A 362 -6.13 -20.75 1.80
N GLY A 363 -7.45 -20.52 1.81
CA GLY A 363 -8.41 -21.36 2.55
C GLY A 363 -8.19 -21.42 4.07
N LEU A 364 -7.36 -20.52 4.61
CA LEU A 364 -7.10 -20.33 6.03
C LEU A 364 -7.81 -19.06 6.52
N ASP A 365 -7.86 -18.87 7.84
CA ASP A 365 -8.39 -17.65 8.43
C ASP A 365 -7.65 -16.41 7.89
N ILE A 366 -8.40 -15.52 7.24
CA ILE A 366 -7.92 -14.29 6.59
C ILE A 366 -7.19 -13.39 7.60
N PHE A 367 -7.64 -13.34 8.87
CA PHE A 367 -7.02 -12.54 9.92
C PHE A 367 -5.62 -13.06 10.26
N LEU A 368 -5.45 -14.38 10.29
CA LEU A 368 -4.18 -15.03 10.58
C LEU A 368 -3.19 -14.85 9.42
N VAL A 369 -3.65 -15.02 8.18
CA VAL A 369 -2.81 -14.79 6.99
C VAL A 369 -2.29 -13.36 6.95
N GLN A 370 -3.15 -12.37 7.19
CA GLN A 370 -2.76 -10.96 7.26
C GLN A 370 -1.73 -10.69 8.38
N THR A 371 -1.87 -11.36 9.52
CA THR A 371 -0.93 -11.24 10.65
C THR A 371 0.45 -11.79 10.27
N PHE A 372 0.52 -12.97 9.63
CA PHE A 372 1.78 -13.53 9.15
C PHE A 372 2.43 -12.66 8.08
N PHE A 373 1.62 -12.08 7.18
CA PHE A 373 2.08 -11.14 6.17
C PHE A 373 2.69 -9.87 6.78
N GLY A 374 2.10 -9.32 7.84
CA GLY A 374 2.66 -8.19 8.57
C GLY A 374 3.94 -8.55 9.34
N ALA A 375 3.96 -9.72 9.99
CA ALA A 375 5.10 -10.17 10.78
C ALA A 375 6.34 -10.46 9.91
N ILE A 376 6.16 -11.14 8.78
CA ILE A 376 7.27 -11.47 7.88
C ILE A 376 7.87 -10.23 7.24
N ASP A 377 7.08 -9.18 6.95
CA ASP A 377 7.60 -7.94 6.39
C ASP A 377 8.57 -7.26 7.37
N ILE A 378 8.27 -7.25 8.67
CA ILE A 378 9.16 -6.69 9.69
C ILE A 378 10.46 -7.51 9.77
N LEU A 379 10.35 -8.83 9.85
CA LEU A 379 11.50 -9.73 9.96
C LEU A 379 12.40 -9.66 8.72
N ALA A 380 11.80 -9.65 7.52
CA ALA A 380 12.53 -9.60 6.27
C ALA A 380 13.23 -8.25 6.05
N LYS A 381 12.63 -7.14 6.47
CA LYS A 381 13.28 -5.83 6.44
C LYS A 381 14.51 -5.77 7.35
N MET A 382 14.43 -6.37 8.55
CA MET A 382 15.56 -6.47 9.45
C MET A 382 16.67 -7.37 8.87
N ALA A 383 16.30 -8.52 8.33
CA ALA A 383 17.24 -9.42 7.67
C ALA A 383 17.92 -8.76 6.45
N CYS A 384 17.18 -7.99 5.66
CA CYS A 384 17.70 -7.23 4.52
C CYS A 384 18.73 -6.19 4.96
N ALA A 385 18.46 -5.45 6.04
CA ALA A 385 19.39 -4.44 6.55
C ALA A 385 20.74 -5.07 6.94
N LEU A 386 20.72 -6.25 7.58
CA LEU A 386 21.92 -7.01 7.90
C LEU A 386 22.59 -7.57 6.63
N ALA A 387 21.83 -8.13 5.70
CA ALA A 387 22.39 -8.68 4.47
C ALA A 387 23.12 -7.62 3.64
N LEU A 388 22.58 -6.38 3.59
CA LEU A 388 23.19 -5.25 2.90
C LEU A 388 24.56 -4.85 3.48
N SER A 389 24.79 -5.04 4.78
CA SER A 389 26.09 -4.75 5.40
C SER A 389 27.16 -5.77 5.04
N TYR A 390 26.79 -7.02 4.72
CA TYR A 390 27.75 -8.10 4.46
C TYR A 390 27.93 -8.45 2.98
N PHE A 391 26.86 -8.51 2.19
CA PHE A 391 26.87 -9.10 0.84
C PHE A 391 26.85 -8.10 -0.32
N GLY A 392 26.75 -6.80 -0.03
CA GLY A 392 26.61 -5.76 -1.07
C GLY A 392 25.17 -5.57 -1.56
N ARG A 393 24.92 -4.49 -2.30
CA ARG A 393 23.57 -4.09 -2.70
C ARG A 393 23.04 -4.95 -3.84
N ARG A 394 23.89 -5.21 -4.83
CA ARG A 394 23.51 -5.95 -6.04
C ARG A 394 23.12 -7.39 -5.73
N ALA A 395 23.95 -8.07 -4.93
CA ALA A 395 23.71 -9.47 -4.57
C ALA A 395 22.41 -9.62 -3.76
N VAL A 396 22.16 -8.73 -2.80
CA VAL A 396 20.93 -8.74 -1.99
C VAL A 396 19.69 -8.44 -2.85
N GLN A 397 19.77 -7.46 -3.76
CA GLN A 397 18.66 -7.13 -4.66
C GLN A 397 18.31 -8.29 -5.61
N ALA A 398 19.32 -8.87 -6.26
CA ALA A 398 19.10 -9.96 -7.22
C ALA A 398 18.63 -11.25 -6.52
N SER A 399 19.29 -11.63 -5.43
CA SER A 399 18.95 -12.85 -4.68
C SER A 399 17.56 -12.78 -4.07
N SER A 400 17.15 -11.65 -3.47
CA SER A 400 15.81 -11.50 -2.89
C SER A 400 14.70 -11.63 -3.93
N LEU A 401 14.88 -11.06 -5.13
CA LEU A 401 13.91 -11.17 -6.23
C LEU A 401 13.81 -12.57 -6.82
N ILE A 402 14.96 -13.21 -7.09
CA ILE A 402 14.99 -14.57 -7.63
C ILE A 402 14.41 -15.55 -6.60
N LEU A 403 14.77 -15.41 -5.33
CA LEU A 403 14.26 -16.25 -4.25
C LEU A 403 12.75 -16.06 -4.05
N ALA A 404 12.27 -14.81 -4.10
CA ALA A 404 10.84 -14.51 -4.04
C ALA A 404 10.07 -15.25 -5.15
N GLY A 405 10.49 -15.09 -6.40
CA GLY A 405 9.81 -15.73 -7.51
C GLY A 405 9.93 -17.25 -7.49
N THR A 406 11.05 -17.81 -7.01
CA THR A 406 11.24 -19.25 -6.85
C THR A 406 10.27 -19.85 -5.82
N PHE A 407 10.07 -19.18 -4.67
CA PHE A 407 9.09 -19.63 -3.68
C PHE A 407 7.65 -19.57 -4.21
N LEU A 408 7.31 -18.55 -5.00
CA LEU A 408 5.98 -18.41 -5.58
C LEU A 408 5.72 -19.44 -6.69
N LEU A 409 6.68 -19.68 -7.58
CA LEU A 409 6.56 -20.74 -8.60
C LEU A 409 6.58 -22.15 -7.99
N GLY A 410 7.37 -22.33 -6.93
CA GLY A 410 7.40 -23.57 -6.14
C GLY A 410 6.06 -23.87 -5.44
N ASN A 411 5.15 -22.90 -5.32
CA ASN A 411 3.81 -23.10 -4.80
C ASN A 411 2.88 -23.83 -5.78
N ILE A 412 3.11 -23.70 -7.09
CA ILE A 412 2.25 -24.25 -8.16
C ILE A 412 2.08 -25.77 -8.07
N PRO A 413 3.15 -26.58 -7.91
CA PRO A 413 3.01 -28.04 -7.83
C PRO A 413 2.46 -28.54 -6.48
N VAL A 414 2.27 -27.67 -5.48
CA VAL A 414 1.84 -28.09 -4.14
C VAL A 414 0.35 -28.43 -4.13
N PRO A 415 -0.07 -29.61 -3.66
CA PRO A 415 -1.48 -29.99 -3.58
C PRO A 415 -2.31 -29.02 -2.74
N ARG A 416 -3.58 -28.81 -3.13
CA ARG A 416 -4.49 -27.87 -2.46
C ARG A 416 -4.74 -28.21 -0.99
N GLU A 417 -4.61 -29.47 -0.61
CA GLU A 417 -4.81 -29.98 0.75
C GLU A 417 -3.70 -29.53 1.72
N MET A 418 -2.49 -29.24 1.22
CA MET A 418 -1.34 -28.86 2.03
C MET A 418 -1.31 -27.34 2.30
N LEU A 419 -2.34 -26.83 2.96
CA LEU A 419 -2.55 -25.39 3.20
C LEU A 419 -1.36 -24.71 3.91
N MET A 420 -0.76 -25.38 4.90
CA MET A 420 0.39 -24.84 5.66
C MET A 420 1.66 -24.71 4.81
N VAL A 421 1.92 -25.69 3.92
CA VAL A 421 3.07 -25.64 3.00
C VAL A 421 2.86 -24.51 1.98
N ARG A 422 1.63 -24.36 1.48
CA ARG A 422 1.30 -23.27 0.55
C ARG A 422 1.50 -21.90 1.20
N LEU A 423 0.98 -21.73 2.41
CA LEU A 423 1.10 -20.48 3.15
C LEU A 423 2.56 -20.15 3.45
N THR A 424 3.35 -21.12 3.95
CA THR A 424 4.77 -20.87 4.29
C THR A 424 5.58 -20.42 3.08
N LEU A 425 5.41 -21.05 1.91
CA LEU A 425 6.07 -20.62 0.67
C LEU A 425 5.70 -19.19 0.27
N VAL A 426 4.41 -18.84 0.32
CA VAL A 426 3.97 -17.49 -0.04
C VAL A 426 4.42 -16.45 0.97
N VAL A 427 4.36 -16.75 2.26
CA VAL A 427 4.85 -15.86 3.33
C VAL A 427 6.34 -15.58 3.14
N LEU A 428 7.16 -16.61 2.86
CA LEU A 428 8.58 -16.45 2.56
C LEU A 428 8.82 -15.63 1.29
N GLY A 429 8.05 -15.89 0.23
CA GLY A 429 8.09 -15.12 -1.02
C GLY A 429 7.76 -13.64 -0.79
N LYS A 430 6.68 -13.35 -0.06
CA LYS A 430 6.28 -11.98 0.33
C LYS A 430 7.37 -11.28 1.15
N GLY A 431 7.96 -11.98 2.12
CA GLY A 431 9.09 -11.47 2.88
C GLY A 431 10.27 -11.08 1.99
N CYS A 432 10.62 -11.92 1.02
CA CYS A 432 11.68 -11.60 0.06
C CYS A 432 11.35 -10.37 -0.82
N LEU A 433 10.09 -10.18 -1.21
CA LEU A 433 9.63 -8.98 -1.91
C LEU A 433 9.70 -7.72 -1.02
N ALA A 434 9.39 -7.85 0.27
CA ALA A 434 9.54 -6.76 1.24
C ALA A 434 11.01 -6.36 1.42
N ALA A 435 11.93 -7.34 1.46
CA ALA A 435 13.38 -7.10 1.45
C ALA A 435 13.84 -6.39 0.18
N SER A 436 13.44 -6.89 -1.00
CA SER A 436 13.69 -6.26 -2.30
C SER A 436 13.21 -4.81 -2.34
N SER A 437 12.04 -4.51 -1.78
CA SER A 437 11.48 -3.15 -1.76
C SER A 437 12.38 -2.16 -1.01
N VAL A 438 12.91 -2.57 0.15
CA VAL A 438 13.83 -1.73 0.95
C VAL A 438 15.18 -1.58 0.25
N CYS A 439 15.72 -2.68 -0.27
CA CYS A 439 16.98 -2.66 -1.00
C CYS A 439 16.90 -1.78 -2.25
N SER A 440 15.84 -1.90 -3.05
CA SER A 440 15.61 -1.09 -4.25
C SER A 440 15.53 0.41 -3.96
N TYR A 441 14.84 0.79 -2.87
CA TYR A 441 14.76 2.20 -2.46
C TYR A 441 16.12 2.77 -2.07
N LEU A 442 16.91 2.02 -1.28
CA LEU A 442 18.27 2.43 -0.91
C LEU A 442 19.20 2.48 -2.14
N TYR A 443 19.14 1.44 -2.96
CA TYR A 443 20.01 1.28 -4.12
C TYR A 443 19.74 2.35 -5.19
N GLY A 444 18.48 2.71 -5.42
CA GLY A 444 18.13 3.85 -6.28
C GLY A 444 18.69 5.17 -5.77
N GLY A 445 18.70 5.38 -4.46
CA GLY A 445 19.31 6.55 -3.83
C GLY A 445 20.84 6.61 -3.97
N GLU A 446 21.52 5.47 -4.13
CA GLU A 446 22.97 5.39 -4.34
C GLU A 446 23.34 5.43 -5.85
N LEU A 447 22.52 4.83 -6.72
CA LEU A 447 22.75 4.73 -8.16
C LEU A 447 22.50 6.03 -8.91
N PHE A 448 21.46 6.77 -8.54
CA PHE A 448 21.18 8.04 -9.21
C PHE A 448 22.12 9.15 -8.68
N PRO A 449 22.83 9.87 -9.59
CA PRO A 449 23.69 10.97 -9.19
C PRO A 449 22.86 12.10 -8.61
N THR A 450 23.47 12.89 -7.71
CA THR A 450 22.75 13.90 -6.92
C THR A 450 21.93 14.87 -7.77
N ALA A 451 22.40 15.22 -8.98
CA ALA A 451 21.70 16.08 -9.93
C ALA A 451 20.33 15.55 -10.41
N VAL A 452 20.17 14.23 -10.62
CA VAL A 452 18.93 13.63 -11.15
C VAL A 452 18.27 12.63 -10.20
N ARG A 453 18.80 12.47 -8.98
CA ARG A 453 18.31 11.50 -7.98
C ARG A 453 16.84 11.65 -7.64
N GLN A 454 16.38 12.87 -7.41
CA GLN A 454 14.98 13.12 -7.08
C GLN A 454 14.06 12.78 -8.26
N THR A 455 14.44 13.15 -9.48
CA THR A 455 13.71 12.83 -10.71
C THR A 455 13.66 11.32 -10.97
N GLY A 456 14.80 10.64 -10.85
CA GLY A 456 14.92 9.18 -10.98
C GLY A 456 14.05 8.42 -9.99
N THR A 457 14.17 8.76 -8.71
CA THR A 457 13.39 8.16 -7.62
C THR A 457 11.89 8.43 -7.80
N GLY A 458 11.52 9.63 -8.24
CA GLY A 458 10.13 9.98 -8.55
C GLY A 458 9.55 9.09 -9.65
N PHE A 459 10.29 8.88 -10.74
CA PHE A 459 9.85 8.04 -11.85
C PHE A 459 9.72 6.56 -11.46
N THR A 460 10.69 6.03 -10.70
CA THR A 460 10.60 4.66 -10.18
C THR A 460 9.41 4.47 -9.24
N THR A 461 9.06 5.51 -8.48
CA THR A 461 7.88 5.50 -7.59
C THR A 461 6.57 5.54 -8.37
N VAL A 462 6.49 6.32 -9.46
CA VAL A 462 5.30 6.31 -10.34
C VAL A 462 5.07 4.91 -10.92
N VAL A 463 6.14 4.27 -11.40
CA VAL A 463 6.08 2.89 -11.92
C VAL A 463 5.66 1.89 -10.85
N ALA A 464 6.16 2.02 -9.61
CA ALA A 464 5.71 1.22 -8.47
C ALA A 464 4.20 1.34 -8.23
N ARG A 465 3.66 2.57 -8.31
CA ARG A 465 2.23 2.81 -8.11
C ARG A 465 1.38 2.27 -9.26
N LEU A 466 1.85 2.37 -10.49
CA LEU A 466 1.21 1.71 -11.64
C LEU A 466 1.15 0.20 -11.45
N ALA A 467 2.22 -0.43 -10.95
CA ALA A 467 2.20 -1.85 -10.62
C ALA A 467 1.14 -2.21 -9.57
N GLY A 468 0.98 -1.36 -8.53
CA GLY A 468 -0.07 -1.52 -7.53
C GLY A 468 -1.50 -1.38 -8.10
N MET A 469 -1.70 -0.58 -9.15
CA MET A 469 -2.98 -0.52 -9.89
C MET A 469 -3.24 -1.76 -10.73
N VAL A 470 -2.19 -2.35 -11.33
CA VAL A 470 -2.31 -3.54 -12.17
C VAL A 470 -2.54 -4.81 -11.32
N ALA A 471 -2.02 -4.85 -10.09
CA ALA A 471 -2.12 -6.03 -9.21
C ALA A 471 -3.55 -6.56 -9.00
N PRO A 472 -4.56 -5.76 -8.58
CA PRO A 472 -5.93 -6.25 -8.45
C PRO A 472 -6.53 -6.75 -9.77
N VAL A 473 -6.17 -6.14 -10.90
CA VAL A 473 -6.65 -6.55 -12.23
C VAL A 473 -6.11 -7.93 -12.61
N VAL A 474 -4.86 -8.23 -12.24
CA VAL A 474 -4.28 -9.57 -12.42
C VAL A 474 -5.03 -10.61 -11.59
N LEU A 475 -5.48 -10.27 -10.38
CA LEU A 475 -6.29 -11.16 -9.54
C LEU A 475 -7.67 -11.45 -10.15
N VAL A 476 -8.30 -10.50 -10.83
CA VAL A 476 -9.56 -10.75 -11.56
C VAL A 476 -9.39 -11.84 -12.62
N ALA A 477 -8.23 -11.90 -13.27
CA ALA A 477 -7.94 -12.91 -14.27
C ALA A 477 -7.89 -14.35 -13.70
N GLU A 478 -7.79 -14.51 -12.37
CA GLU A 478 -7.86 -15.81 -11.69
C GLU A 478 -9.19 -16.54 -11.95
N GLN A 479 -10.29 -15.79 -12.12
CA GLN A 479 -11.61 -16.36 -12.41
C GLN A 479 -11.62 -17.19 -13.70
N GLN A 480 -10.78 -16.81 -14.67
CA GLN A 480 -10.62 -17.55 -15.93
C GLN A 480 -9.45 -18.54 -15.87
N PHE A 481 -8.35 -18.15 -15.21
CA PHE A 481 -7.11 -18.94 -15.14
C PHE A 481 -6.54 -18.95 -13.71
N PRO A 482 -6.86 -19.96 -12.88
CA PRO A 482 -6.47 -20.00 -11.47
C PRO A 482 -4.95 -19.98 -11.20
N PHE A 483 -4.13 -20.43 -12.16
CA PHE A 483 -2.67 -20.45 -12.02
C PHE A 483 -1.98 -19.15 -12.45
N LEU A 484 -2.70 -18.26 -13.14
CA LEU A 484 -2.11 -17.11 -13.82
C LEU A 484 -1.52 -16.07 -12.84
N PRO A 485 -2.17 -15.70 -11.72
CA PRO A 485 -1.60 -14.73 -10.78
C PRO A 485 -0.26 -15.20 -10.19
N LEU A 486 -0.19 -16.46 -9.74
CA LEU A 486 1.04 -17.05 -9.19
C LEU A 486 2.18 -17.08 -10.20
N VAL A 487 1.89 -17.40 -11.48
CA VAL A 487 2.89 -17.38 -12.56
C VAL A 487 3.38 -15.96 -12.81
N ILE A 488 2.49 -14.97 -12.92
CA ILE A 488 2.87 -13.57 -13.16
C ILE A 488 3.69 -13.03 -11.98
N PHE A 489 3.21 -13.24 -10.75
CA PHE A 489 3.89 -12.79 -9.53
C PHE A 489 5.19 -13.55 -9.26
N GLY A 490 5.38 -14.75 -9.81
CA GLY A 490 6.62 -15.52 -9.71
C GLY A 490 7.65 -15.19 -10.80
N VAL A 491 7.22 -15.14 -12.05
CA VAL A 491 8.12 -14.90 -13.21
C VAL A 491 8.63 -13.46 -13.25
N ALA A 492 7.77 -12.46 -12.98
CA ALA A 492 8.18 -11.07 -13.07
C ALA A 492 9.33 -10.69 -12.10
N PRO A 493 9.33 -11.13 -10.82
CA PRO A 493 10.48 -10.98 -9.93
C PRO A 493 11.74 -11.72 -10.42
N ILE A 494 11.65 -12.91 -10.99
CA ILE A 494 12.83 -13.63 -11.50
C ILE A 494 13.47 -12.85 -12.66
N VAL A 495 12.67 -12.42 -13.63
CA VAL A 495 13.16 -11.67 -14.79
C VAL A 495 13.81 -10.35 -14.36
N SER A 496 13.18 -9.62 -13.44
CA SER A 496 13.74 -8.38 -12.91
C SER A 496 14.95 -8.60 -11.99
N GLY A 497 15.02 -9.73 -11.28
CA GLY A 497 16.18 -10.14 -10.49
C GLY A 497 17.40 -10.44 -11.35
N VAL A 498 17.20 -11.11 -12.50
CA VAL A 498 18.25 -11.28 -13.52
C VAL A 498 18.66 -9.93 -14.11
N ALA A 499 17.69 -9.04 -14.38
CA ALA A 499 18.01 -7.68 -14.81
C ALA A 499 18.82 -6.89 -13.77
N ALA A 500 18.54 -7.08 -12.47
CA ALA A 500 19.26 -6.46 -11.37
C ALA A 500 20.72 -6.91 -11.28
N CYS A 501 21.08 -8.09 -11.77
CA CYS A 501 22.49 -8.53 -11.86
C CYS A 501 23.34 -7.63 -12.76
N PHE A 502 22.73 -6.91 -13.71
CA PHE A 502 23.43 -5.98 -14.60
C PHE A 502 23.63 -4.58 -14.00
N LEU A 503 23.14 -4.34 -12.78
CA LEU A 503 23.39 -3.08 -12.06
C LEU A 503 24.81 -3.05 -11.48
N PRO A 504 25.45 -1.87 -11.38
CA PRO A 504 26.78 -1.73 -10.82
C PRO A 504 26.76 -1.81 -9.29
N GLU A 505 27.74 -2.49 -8.69
CA GLU A 505 27.85 -2.57 -7.23
C GLU A 505 28.27 -1.22 -6.63
N MET A 506 27.61 -0.81 -5.55
CA MET A 506 27.81 0.47 -4.86
C MET A 506 28.34 0.30 -3.44
N HIS A 507 28.62 -0.92 -3.01
CA HIS A 507 29.15 -1.18 -1.67
C HIS A 507 30.52 -0.47 -1.45
N ASN A 508 30.55 0.46 -0.49
CA ASN A 508 31.71 1.30 -0.13
C ASN A 508 32.24 2.22 -1.25
N VAL A 509 31.40 2.55 -2.25
CA VAL A 509 31.74 3.51 -3.30
C VAL A 509 31.15 4.89 -2.93
N PRO A 510 31.90 6.00 -3.11
CA PRO A 510 31.34 7.34 -2.89
C PRO A 510 30.15 7.61 -3.83
N LEU A 511 29.22 8.45 -3.36
CA LEU A 511 28.08 8.88 -4.16
C LEU A 511 28.58 9.74 -5.33
N LEU A 512 28.09 9.46 -6.53
CA LEU A 512 28.40 10.23 -7.73
C LEU A 512 27.57 11.51 -7.77
N ASP A 513 28.19 12.60 -8.20
CA ASP A 513 27.57 13.92 -8.24
C ASP A 513 27.02 14.28 -9.62
N SER A 514 27.68 13.80 -10.68
CA SER A 514 27.32 14.12 -12.08
C SER A 514 26.94 12.88 -12.90
N ILE A 515 26.22 13.10 -14.01
CA ILE A 515 25.88 12.04 -14.98
C ILE A 515 27.13 11.57 -15.73
N GLU A 516 28.06 12.48 -15.99
CA GLU A 516 29.33 12.20 -16.69
C GLU A 516 30.20 11.22 -15.89
N GLU A 517 30.22 11.35 -14.56
CA GLU A 517 30.87 10.38 -13.66
C GLU A 517 30.25 8.98 -13.72
N VAL A 518 28.94 8.89 -13.99
CA VAL A 518 28.25 7.60 -14.15
C VAL A 518 28.64 6.95 -15.48
N GLU A 519 28.86 7.73 -16.53
CA GLU A 519 29.26 7.23 -17.85
C GLU A 519 30.74 6.85 -17.95
N ALA A 520 31.60 7.51 -17.17
CA ALA A 520 33.04 7.23 -17.13
C ALA A 520 33.39 5.90 -16.43
N ARG A 521 32.40 5.17 -15.90
CA ARG A 521 32.52 3.94 -15.12
C ARG A 521 32.04 2.74 -15.91
#